data_AF-A0A0R2QLY7-F1
#
_entry.id   AF-A0A0R2QLY7-F1
#
_cell.length_a   1.000
_cell.length_b   1.000
_cell.length_c   1.000
_cell.angle_alpha   90.00
_cell.angle_beta   90.00
_cell.angle_gamma   90.00
#
_symmetry.space_group_name_H-M   'P 1'
#
loop_
_entity.id
_entity.type
_entity.pdbx_description
1 polymer ?
#
loop_
_entity_poly.entity_id
_entity_poly.type
_entity_poly.pdbx_seq_one_letter_code
_entity_poly.pdbx_strand_id
1 'polypeptide(L)'
;MTSLIPAIVIGQTALATAHQPVSLTAKHSSPNKGPIMVDGTISFALRANFKKPKQQQGFRAAFKAGELLNFEYLIIDKAPENKMALSKLPVVTITAPDGAKSIVKFTERTKFYEPYGRTNYLFLSRFSSTAIEGIYSFAIRSKAKSAITVSTGSKEIFGEVYEPAICPTITPSNPVAITNAQAATLIGMKKKVAISCIQSLSGSHRIAQEDGQSFALTKDYRIDRVDLTLRKGFVTKVSVG
;
A
#
# COMPACT_ATOMS: atom_id res chain seq x y z
N MET A 1 -31.09 18.49 -52.93
CA MET A 1 -30.53 17.24 -52.36
C MET A 1 -29.50 17.64 -51.32
N THR A 2 -29.91 17.68 -50.06
CA THR A 2 -29.09 18.10 -48.92
C THR A 2 -28.11 16.98 -48.55
N SER A 3 -26.82 17.27 -48.70
CA SER A 3 -25.72 16.35 -48.37
C SER A 3 -25.50 16.35 -46.85
N LEU A 4 -25.71 15.20 -46.19
CA LEU A 4 -25.32 15.00 -44.79
C LEU A 4 -23.83 14.64 -44.74
N ILE A 5 -23.05 15.49 -44.07
CA ILE A 5 -21.66 15.21 -43.71
C ILE A 5 -21.66 14.38 -42.40
N PRO A 6 -21.08 13.17 -42.36
CA PRO A 6 -20.96 12.44 -41.12
C PRO A 6 -19.88 13.09 -40.23
N ALA A 7 -20.28 13.57 -39.06
CA ALA A 7 -19.36 14.02 -38.03
C ALA A 7 -18.63 12.79 -37.44
N ILE A 8 -17.34 12.67 -37.75
CA ILE A 8 -16.45 11.71 -37.10
C ILE A 8 -16.24 12.19 -35.65
N VAL A 9 -16.91 11.56 -34.71
CA VAL A 9 -16.61 11.69 -33.28
C VAL A 9 -15.29 10.98 -33.02
N ILE A 10 -14.22 11.77 -32.91
CA ILE A 10 -12.94 11.27 -32.40
C ILE A 10 -13.15 10.98 -30.91
N GLY A 11 -13.48 9.73 -30.59
CA GLY A 11 -13.51 9.24 -29.22
C GLY A 11 -12.13 9.46 -28.60
N GLN A 12 -12.05 10.39 -27.65
CA GLN A 12 -10.85 10.58 -26.83
C GLN A 12 -10.61 9.27 -26.09
N THR A 13 -9.63 8.51 -26.55
CA THR A 13 -9.15 7.33 -25.85
C THR A 13 -8.59 7.78 -24.52
N ALA A 14 -9.33 7.60 -23.43
CA ALA A 14 -8.84 7.72 -22.06
C ALA A 14 -7.83 6.59 -21.80
N LEU A 15 -6.66 6.67 -22.44
CA LEU A 15 -5.60 5.70 -22.30
C LEU A 15 -4.93 5.89 -20.94
N ALA A 16 -5.18 4.93 -20.04
CA ALA A 16 -4.23 4.45 -19.04
C ALA A 16 -3.80 5.41 -17.90
N THR A 17 -4.69 6.25 -17.36
CA THR A 17 -4.43 6.92 -16.06
C THR A 17 -4.62 5.98 -14.86
N ALA A 18 -5.34 4.85 -15.01
CA ALA A 18 -5.60 3.90 -13.92
C ALA A 18 -4.37 3.08 -13.48
N HIS A 19 -3.28 3.08 -14.26
CA HIS A 19 -2.14 2.20 -14.04
C HIS A 19 -0.83 2.94 -13.76
N GLN A 20 -0.86 4.20 -13.28
CA GLN A 20 0.38 4.88 -12.97
C GLN A 20 1.08 4.17 -11.79
N PRO A 21 2.30 3.64 -11.97
CA PRO A 21 2.93 2.86 -10.93
C PRO A 21 3.30 3.72 -9.72
N VAL A 22 3.03 3.20 -8.52
CA VAL A 22 3.44 3.83 -7.26
C VAL A 22 4.95 3.68 -7.12
N SER A 23 5.66 4.80 -7.06
CA SER A 23 7.12 4.80 -6.97
C SER A 23 7.59 4.69 -5.52
N LEU A 24 8.28 3.60 -5.18
CA LEU A 24 8.94 3.44 -3.89
C LEU A 24 10.35 4.03 -3.93
N THR A 25 10.64 4.93 -3.00
CA THR A 25 11.91 5.65 -2.92
C THR A 25 12.59 5.42 -1.57
N ALA A 26 13.79 5.97 -1.39
CA ALA A 26 14.50 5.90 -0.11
C ALA A 26 13.72 6.55 1.06
N LYS A 27 12.74 7.43 0.78
CA LYS A 27 11.86 7.98 1.82
C LYS A 27 11.00 6.89 2.47
N HIS A 28 10.58 5.89 1.69
CA HIS A 28 9.72 4.78 2.12
C HIS A 28 10.49 3.68 2.84
N SER A 29 11.46 4.05 3.68
CA SER A 29 12.44 3.14 4.33
C SER A 29 11.85 2.04 5.24
N SER A 30 10.54 2.05 5.45
CA SER A 30 9.76 1.03 6.17
C SER A 30 8.31 1.08 5.70
N PRO A 31 7.50 0.02 5.89
CA PRO A 31 6.07 0.04 5.56
C PRO A 31 5.32 1.25 6.15
N ASN A 32 5.59 1.62 7.40
CA ASN A 32 4.99 2.77 8.07
C ASN A 32 5.37 4.14 7.48
N LYS A 33 6.45 4.20 6.70
CA LYS A 33 6.90 5.38 5.96
C LYS A 33 6.58 5.28 4.47
N GLY A 34 5.85 4.24 4.08
CA GLY A 34 5.41 4.01 2.71
C GLY A 34 3.96 4.40 2.48
N PRO A 35 3.57 4.46 1.20
CA PRO A 35 2.20 4.70 0.79
C PRO A 35 1.26 3.59 1.29
N ILE A 36 -0.03 3.92 1.37
CA ILE A 36 -1.10 3.03 1.78
C ILE A 36 -2.08 2.91 0.62
N MET A 37 -2.25 1.71 0.07
CA MET A 37 -3.32 1.41 -0.88
C MET A 37 -4.60 1.25 -0.07
N VAL A 38 -5.56 2.15 -0.29
CA VAL A 38 -6.80 2.23 0.49
C VAL A 38 -7.69 1.00 0.28
N ASP A 39 -7.59 0.39 -0.91
CA ASP A 39 -8.16 -0.92 -1.23
C ASP A 39 -7.06 -1.79 -1.83
N GLY A 40 -6.63 -2.82 -1.09
CA GLY A 40 -5.58 -3.75 -1.50
C GLY A 40 -6.00 -4.74 -2.59
N THR A 41 -7.28 -4.79 -2.94
CA THR A 41 -7.82 -5.62 -4.03
C THR A 41 -7.75 -4.93 -5.39
N ILE A 42 -7.52 -3.61 -5.42
CA ILE A 42 -7.29 -2.85 -6.64
C ILE A 42 -5.86 -3.08 -7.12
N SER A 43 -5.71 -3.28 -8.43
CA SER A 43 -4.44 -3.55 -9.09
C SER A 43 -3.52 -2.33 -9.01
N PHE A 44 -2.46 -2.43 -8.22
CA PHE A 44 -1.40 -1.43 -8.14
C PHE A 44 -0.05 -2.05 -8.47
N ALA A 45 0.66 -1.48 -9.44
CA ALA A 45 2.07 -1.76 -9.66
C ALA A 45 2.92 -0.81 -8.80
N LEU A 46 3.86 -1.37 -8.03
CA LEU A 46 4.82 -0.62 -7.22
C LEU A 46 6.24 -0.87 -7.70
N ARG A 47 6.99 0.20 -7.96
CA ARG A 47 8.38 0.12 -8.44
C ARG A 47 9.35 0.45 -7.32
N ALA A 48 10.23 -0.48 -6.99
CA ALA A 48 11.25 -0.29 -5.96
C ALA A 48 12.65 -0.32 -6.60
N ASN A 49 13.47 0.69 -6.30
CA ASN A 49 14.85 0.77 -6.77
C ASN A 49 15.84 0.84 -5.60
N PHE A 50 16.77 -0.11 -5.55
CA PHE A 50 17.80 -0.20 -4.52
C PHE A 50 19.18 0.02 -5.11
N LYS A 51 19.96 0.90 -4.45
CA LYS A 51 21.32 1.25 -4.84
C LYS A 51 22.37 0.30 -4.26
N LYS A 52 22.07 -0.35 -3.12
CA LYS A 52 22.99 -1.25 -2.40
C LYS A 52 22.25 -2.29 -1.56
N PRO A 53 22.92 -3.36 -1.09
CA PRO A 53 22.33 -4.32 -0.15
C PRO A 53 21.84 -3.68 1.15
N LYS A 54 20.96 -4.38 1.87
CA LYS A 54 20.43 -4.02 3.20
C LYS A 54 19.60 -2.73 3.22
N GLN A 55 19.26 -2.15 2.07
CA GLN A 55 18.25 -1.10 1.99
C GLN A 55 16.87 -1.73 2.13
N GLN A 56 15.93 -0.96 2.68
CA GLN A 56 14.54 -1.36 2.79
C GLN A 56 13.67 -0.28 2.17
N GLN A 57 12.65 -0.73 1.46
CA GLN A 57 11.49 0.08 1.08
C GLN A 57 10.24 -0.69 1.51
N GLY A 58 9.11 -0.02 1.65
CA GLY A 58 7.88 -0.71 1.98
C GLY A 58 6.65 0.13 1.72
N PHE A 59 5.51 -0.53 1.85
CA PHE A 59 4.19 0.05 1.68
C PHE A 59 3.18 -0.73 2.52
N ARG A 60 1.94 -0.24 2.54
CA ARG A 60 0.81 -0.85 3.25
C ARG A 60 -0.38 -0.98 2.32
N ALA A 61 -1.26 -1.95 2.57
CA ALA A 61 -2.53 -2.09 1.86
C ALA A 61 -3.62 -2.50 2.84
N ALA A 62 -4.81 -1.94 2.69
CA ALA A 62 -5.96 -2.29 3.50
C ALA A 62 -6.78 -3.40 2.83
N PHE A 63 -7.24 -4.36 3.63
CA PHE A 63 -8.15 -5.41 3.19
C PHE A 63 -9.30 -5.54 4.19
N LYS A 64 -10.45 -6.00 3.70
CA LYS A 64 -11.56 -6.51 4.50
C LYS A 64 -11.41 -8.01 4.72
N ALA A 65 -12.07 -8.51 5.74
CA ALA A 65 -12.10 -9.95 6.01
C ALA A 65 -12.67 -10.73 4.81
N GLY A 66 -12.01 -11.81 4.43
CA GLY A 66 -12.42 -12.67 3.33
C GLY A 66 -11.96 -12.21 1.94
N GLU A 67 -11.41 -11.00 1.80
CA GLU A 67 -10.90 -10.54 0.51
C GLU A 67 -9.65 -11.32 0.07
N LEU A 68 -9.42 -11.36 -1.24
CA LEU A 68 -8.21 -11.94 -1.80
C LEU A 68 -7.05 -10.95 -1.66
N LEU A 69 -6.09 -11.25 -0.78
CA LEU A 69 -4.76 -10.67 -0.89
C LEU A 69 -4.07 -11.37 -2.06
N ASN A 70 -3.92 -10.66 -3.16
CA ASN A 70 -3.10 -11.07 -4.31
C ASN A 70 -1.81 -10.23 -4.31
N PHE A 71 -0.65 -10.87 -4.41
CA PHE A 71 0.64 -10.21 -4.49
C PHE A 71 1.51 -10.86 -5.56
N GLU A 72 2.10 -10.06 -6.43
CA GLU A 72 3.00 -10.57 -7.47
C GLU A 72 4.36 -9.91 -7.40
N TYR A 73 5.39 -10.67 -7.76
CA TYR A 73 6.77 -10.21 -7.84
C TYR A 73 7.24 -10.32 -9.29
N LEU A 74 7.64 -9.20 -9.86
CA LEU A 74 8.16 -9.09 -11.22
C LEU A 74 9.52 -8.39 -11.26
N ILE A 75 10.26 -8.68 -12.32
CA ILE A 75 11.41 -7.88 -12.76
C ILE A 75 11.25 -7.58 -14.24
N ILE A 76 11.77 -6.44 -14.71
CA ILE A 76 11.85 -6.19 -16.15
C ILE A 76 12.77 -7.26 -16.76
N ASP A 77 12.38 -7.84 -17.90
CA ASP A 77 13.19 -8.79 -18.65
C ASP A 77 14.31 -8.06 -19.41
N LYS A 78 15.21 -7.45 -18.64
CA LYS A 78 16.38 -6.73 -19.12
C LYS A 78 17.52 -6.85 -18.11
N ALA A 79 18.75 -6.82 -18.60
CA ALA A 79 19.93 -6.81 -17.74
C ALA A 79 20.01 -5.50 -16.92
N PRO A 80 20.54 -5.55 -15.68
CA PRO A 80 21.11 -6.72 -15.02
C PRO A 80 20.08 -7.67 -14.38
N GLU A 81 18.85 -7.21 -14.10
CA GLU A 81 17.87 -7.93 -13.29
C GLU A 81 17.53 -9.33 -13.81
N ASN A 82 17.28 -9.46 -15.12
CA ASN A 82 16.89 -10.74 -15.71
C ASN A 82 17.97 -11.82 -15.61
N LYS A 83 19.24 -11.44 -15.46
CA LYS A 83 20.38 -12.35 -15.27
C LYS A 83 20.73 -12.57 -13.80
N MET A 84 20.09 -11.88 -12.86
CA MET A 84 20.38 -12.06 -11.43
C MET A 84 19.91 -13.42 -10.92
N ALA A 85 20.75 -14.05 -10.10
CA ALA A 85 20.35 -15.18 -9.28
C ALA A 85 19.25 -14.77 -8.29
N LEU A 86 18.29 -15.66 -8.04
CA LEU A 86 17.17 -15.39 -7.12
C LEU A 86 17.64 -14.97 -5.71
N SER A 87 18.77 -15.51 -5.25
CA SER A 87 19.38 -15.17 -3.95
C SER A 87 19.89 -13.73 -3.84
N LYS A 88 20.06 -13.02 -4.97
CA LYS A 88 20.49 -11.61 -5.03
C LYS A 88 19.32 -10.64 -5.16
N LEU A 89 18.11 -11.14 -5.40
CA LEU A 89 16.91 -10.32 -5.49
C LEU A 89 16.42 -9.86 -4.10
N PRO A 90 15.74 -8.70 -4.02
CA PRO A 90 15.09 -8.28 -2.79
C PRO A 90 14.11 -9.31 -2.24
N VAL A 91 14.07 -9.42 -0.91
CA VAL A 91 13.13 -10.28 -0.19
C VAL A 91 11.93 -9.45 0.24
N VAL A 92 10.72 -9.96 0.01
CA VAL A 92 9.48 -9.34 0.48
C VAL A 92 8.96 -10.11 1.69
N THR A 93 8.71 -9.37 2.78
CA THR A 93 8.02 -9.87 3.98
C THR A 93 6.67 -9.17 4.08
N ILE A 94 5.61 -9.95 4.06
CA ILE A 94 4.24 -9.52 4.29
C ILE A 94 3.93 -9.75 5.77
N THR A 95 3.45 -8.74 6.47
CA THR A 95 2.98 -8.84 7.86
C THR A 95 1.49 -8.53 7.90
N ALA A 96 0.70 -9.49 8.38
CA ALA A 96 -0.74 -9.37 8.54
C ALA A 96 -1.12 -8.49 9.75
N PRO A 97 -2.38 -8.03 9.85
CA PRO A 97 -2.86 -7.18 10.94
C PRO A 97 -2.66 -7.78 12.34
N ASP A 98 -2.73 -9.10 12.46
CA ASP A 98 -2.49 -9.87 13.69
C ASP A 98 -0.99 -10.07 14.02
N GLY A 99 -0.10 -9.61 13.14
CA GLY A 99 1.35 -9.73 13.27
C GLY A 99 1.95 -10.99 12.65
N ALA A 100 1.15 -11.88 12.07
CA ALA A 100 1.66 -13.05 11.35
C ALA A 100 2.51 -12.63 10.15
N LYS A 101 3.62 -13.34 9.91
CA LYS A 101 4.59 -12.98 8.86
C LYS A 101 4.69 -14.07 7.81
N SER A 102 4.68 -13.64 6.55
CA SER A 102 4.91 -14.48 5.37
C SER A 102 6.08 -13.91 4.56
N ILE A 103 7.03 -14.76 4.20
CA ILE A 103 8.10 -14.40 3.26
C ILE A 103 7.68 -14.88 1.87
N VAL A 104 7.66 -13.97 0.90
CA VAL A 104 7.33 -14.30 -0.49
C VAL A 104 8.43 -15.18 -1.06
N LYS A 105 8.06 -16.38 -1.50
CA LYS A 105 8.97 -17.36 -2.09
C LYS A 105 9.01 -17.16 -3.60
N PHE A 106 10.19 -17.23 -4.20
CA PHE A 106 10.29 -17.31 -5.65
C PHE A 106 9.94 -18.73 -6.12
N THR A 107 8.87 -18.86 -6.89
CA THR A 107 8.32 -20.15 -7.32
C THR A 107 8.34 -20.32 -8.83
N GLU A 108 8.66 -19.26 -9.57
CA GLU A 108 8.64 -19.28 -11.03
C GLU A 108 9.70 -18.34 -11.63
N ARG A 109 9.84 -18.41 -12.96
CA ARG A 109 10.55 -17.44 -13.79
C ARG A 109 9.93 -17.47 -15.19
N THR A 110 8.73 -16.92 -15.32
CA THR A 110 7.93 -17.00 -16.55
C THR A 110 7.88 -15.64 -17.25
N LYS A 111 7.90 -15.66 -18.58
CA LYS A 111 7.83 -14.43 -19.39
C LYS A 111 6.42 -13.87 -19.39
N PHE A 112 6.32 -12.55 -19.31
CA PHE A 112 5.07 -11.82 -19.41
C PHE A 112 5.28 -10.53 -20.21
N TYR A 113 4.46 -10.33 -21.23
CA TYR A 113 4.43 -9.06 -21.95
C TYR A 113 3.26 -8.22 -21.43
N GLU A 114 3.57 -7.08 -20.84
CA GLU A 114 2.59 -6.12 -20.35
C GLU A 114 2.24 -5.15 -21.48
N PRO A 115 1.00 -5.17 -22.02
CA PRO A 115 0.68 -4.54 -23.28
C PRO A 115 0.55 -3.01 -23.23
N TYR A 116 0.15 -2.43 -22.10
CA TYR A 116 -0.10 -0.99 -21.98
C TYR A 116 1.21 -0.21 -21.88
N GLY A 117 2.11 -0.65 -21.00
CA GLY A 117 3.46 -0.10 -20.87
C GLY A 117 4.48 -0.73 -21.81
N ARG A 118 4.06 -1.65 -22.69
CA ARG A 118 4.88 -2.35 -23.70
C ARG A 118 6.18 -2.89 -23.11
N THR A 119 6.09 -3.44 -21.90
CA THR A 119 7.25 -3.88 -21.12
C THR A 119 7.25 -5.39 -20.98
N ASN A 120 8.37 -6.02 -21.32
CA ASN A 120 8.59 -7.43 -21.01
C ASN A 120 9.04 -7.57 -19.56
N TYR A 121 8.37 -8.44 -18.82
CA TYR A 121 8.66 -8.82 -17.44
C TYR A 121 8.96 -10.30 -17.33
N LEU A 122 9.62 -10.66 -16.22
CA LEU A 122 9.63 -12.01 -15.68
C LEU A 122 8.82 -12.02 -14.38
N PHE A 123 7.77 -12.83 -14.32
CA PHE A 123 7.15 -13.19 -13.03
C PHE A 123 8.09 -14.10 -12.27
N LEU A 124 8.24 -13.84 -10.97
CA LEU A 124 9.07 -14.66 -10.08
C LEU A 124 8.28 -15.28 -8.93
N SER A 125 7.13 -14.70 -8.59
CA SER A 125 6.21 -15.20 -7.58
C SER A 125 4.81 -14.64 -7.80
N ARG A 126 3.82 -15.47 -7.50
CA ARG A 126 2.42 -15.09 -7.29
C ARG A 126 1.98 -15.67 -5.95
N PHE A 127 1.80 -14.79 -4.98
CA PHE A 127 1.37 -15.12 -3.63
C PHE A 127 -0.09 -14.74 -3.48
N SER A 128 -0.87 -15.64 -2.88
CA SER A 128 -2.24 -15.31 -2.51
C SER A 128 -2.61 -15.88 -1.14
N SER A 129 -3.53 -15.20 -0.48
CA SER A 129 -4.14 -15.65 0.77
C SER A 129 -5.50 -14.98 0.99
N THR A 130 -6.37 -15.62 1.76
CA THR A 130 -7.56 -14.95 2.29
C THR A 130 -7.14 -13.94 3.35
N ALA A 131 -7.57 -12.69 3.21
CA ALA A 131 -7.23 -11.62 4.12
C ALA A 131 -8.10 -11.65 5.38
N ILE A 132 -7.51 -11.28 6.52
CA ILE A 132 -8.27 -10.77 7.67
C ILE A 132 -8.41 -9.25 7.53
N GLU A 133 -9.38 -8.65 8.20
CA GLU A 133 -9.57 -7.21 8.14
C GLU A 133 -8.37 -6.46 8.74
N GLY A 134 -7.91 -5.41 8.04
CA GLY A 134 -6.93 -4.47 8.56
C GLY A 134 -5.85 -4.09 7.55
N ILE A 135 -4.74 -3.57 8.09
CA ILE A 135 -3.61 -3.09 7.30
C ILE A 135 -2.49 -4.14 7.24
N TYR A 136 -2.22 -4.62 6.03
CA TYR A 136 -1.05 -5.44 5.75
C TYR A 136 0.17 -4.56 5.47
N SER A 137 1.32 -4.98 5.98
CA SER A 137 2.61 -4.30 5.76
C SER A 137 3.52 -5.12 4.86
N PHE A 138 4.08 -4.48 3.82
CA PHE A 138 4.96 -5.11 2.85
C PHE A 138 6.35 -4.49 2.96
N ALA A 139 7.30 -5.24 3.53
CA ALA A 139 8.70 -4.82 3.65
C ALA A 139 9.56 -5.48 2.58
N ILE A 140 10.19 -4.67 1.74
CA ILE A 140 11.05 -5.09 0.63
C ILE A 140 12.50 -4.78 0.99
N ARG A 141 13.32 -5.82 1.20
CA ARG A 141 14.71 -5.66 1.62
C ARG A 141 15.69 -6.14 0.56
N SER A 142 16.56 -5.24 0.10
CA SER A 142 17.53 -5.53 -0.95
C SER A 142 18.66 -6.45 -0.50
N LYS A 143 19.09 -7.34 -1.40
CA LYS A 143 20.27 -8.19 -1.25
C LYS A 143 21.45 -7.73 -2.12
N ALA A 144 21.16 -6.97 -3.19
CA ALA A 144 22.10 -6.33 -4.09
C ALA A 144 21.52 -4.99 -4.60
N LYS A 145 22.25 -4.30 -5.47
CA LYS A 145 21.65 -3.25 -6.32
C LYS A 145 20.65 -3.93 -7.26
N SER A 146 19.41 -3.45 -7.29
CA SER A 146 18.33 -4.07 -8.06
C SER A 146 17.13 -3.14 -8.18
N ALA A 147 16.46 -3.17 -9.34
CA ALA A 147 15.13 -2.59 -9.52
C ALA A 147 14.08 -3.70 -9.69
N ILE A 148 12.98 -3.65 -8.95
CA ILE A 148 11.90 -4.63 -9.06
C ILE A 148 10.55 -3.94 -9.20
N THR A 149 9.58 -4.69 -9.73
CA THR A 149 8.16 -4.32 -9.71
C THR A 149 7.45 -5.35 -8.84
N VAL A 150 6.62 -4.88 -7.90
CA VAL A 150 5.71 -5.75 -7.15
C VAL A 150 4.29 -5.25 -7.34
N SER A 151 3.30 -6.10 -7.22
CA SER A 151 1.89 -5.70 -7.34
C SER A 151 1.07 -6.18 -6.16
N THR A 152 -0.05 -5.50 -5.91
CA THR A 152 -1.16 -5.99 -5.08
C THR A 152 -2.45 -5.87 -5.86
N GLY A 153 -3.43 -6.72 -5.53
CA GLY A 153 -4.78 -6.67 -6.09
C GLY A 153 -4.90 -7.27 -7.48
N SER A 154 -6.10 -7.15 -8.03
CA SER A 154 -6.46 -7.68 -9.36
C SER A 154 -7.59 -6.91 -10.04
N LYS A 155 -8.26 -5.99 -9.34
CA LYS A 155 -9.31 -5.15 -9.94
C LYS A 155 -8.65 -4.01 -10.71
N GLU A 156 -8.83 -3.99 -12.03
CA GLU A 156 -8.29 -2.96 -12.92
C GLU A 156 -9.19 -1.72 -12.96
N ILE A 157 -9.29 -1.02 -11.82
CA ILE A 157 -10.04 0.23 -11.65
C ILE A 157 -9.16 1.27 -10.94
N PHE A 158 -9.58 2.53 -10.95
CA PHE A 158 -8.90 3.58 -10.18
C PHE A 158 -8.96 3.30 -8.69
N GLY A 159 -7.80 3.33 -8.04
CA GLY A 159 -7.68 3.21 -6.59
C GLY A 159 -7.10 4.47 -5.96
N GLU A 160 -7.35 4.61 -4.65
CA GLU A 160 -6.84 5.70 -3.83
C GLU A 160 -5.56 5.26 -3.10
N VAL A 161 -4.59 6.18 -3.05
CA VAL A 161 -3.32 5.98 -2.34
C VAL A 161 -3.14 7.11 -1.34
N TYR A 162 -2.94 6.76 -0.08
CA TYR A 162 -2.56 7.72 0.95
C TYR A 162 -1.06 7.74 1.19
N GLU A 163 -0.56 8.94 1.43
CA GLU A 163 0.81 9.15 1.89
C GLU A 163 0.88 9.04 3.44
N PRO A 164 1.98 8.49 3.98
CA PRO A 164 2.18 8.36 5.41
C PRO A 164 2.42 9.74 6.06
N ALA A 165 1.99 9.88 7.30
CA ALA A 165 2.12 11.12 8.08
C ALA A 165 1.48 12.36 7.42
N ILE A 166 0.51 12.17 6.53
CA ILE A 166 -0.30 13.23 5.91
C ILE A 166 -1.77 12.96 6.26
N CYS A 167 -2.48 13.99 6.71
CA CYS A 167 -3.91 13.85 7.02
C CYS A 167 -4.68 13.69 5.70
N PRO A 168 -5.48 12.62 5.53
CA PRO A 168 -6.23 12.42 4.29
C PRO A 168 -7.36 13.45 4.19
N THR A 169 -7.59 13.95 2.99
CA THR A 169 -8.76 14.77 2.71
C THR A 169 -9.91 13.84 2.32
N ILE A 170 -10.97 13.81 3.13
CA ILE A 170 -12.14 12.96 2.88
C ILE A 170 -13.41 13.79 2.90
N THR A 171 -14.45 13.31 2.24
CA THR A 171 -15.80 13.81 2.46
C THR A 171 -16.32 13.29 3.80
N PRO A 172 -16.78 14.15 4.72
CA PRO A 172 -17.41 13.71 5.96
C PRO A 172 -18.60 12.78 5.69
N SER A 173 -18.74 11.72 6.50
CA SER A 173 -19.86 10.79 6.45
C SER A 173 -20.78 10.91 7.67
N ASN A 174 -22.04 10.53 7.53
CA ASN A 174 -22.97 10.36 8.65
C ASN A 174 -23.64 8.97 8.57
N PRO A 175 -23.39 8.03 9.51
CA PRO A 175 -22.55 8.20 10.69
C PRO A 175 -21.06 8.40 10.34
N VAL A 176 -20.31 9.03 11.23
CA VAL A 176 -18.85 9.19 11.10
C VAL A 176 -18.21 7.80 11.16
N ALA A 177 -17.32 7.51 10.21
CA ALA A 177 -16.54 6.28 10.20
C ALA A 177 -15.11 6.57 9.72
N ILE A 178 -14.12 6.21 10.54
CA ILE A 178 -12.70 6.28 10.18
C ILE A 178 -12.26 4.89 9.74
N THR A 179 -11.77 4.78 8.52
CA THR A 179 -11.26 3.50 8.00
C THR A 179 -9.88 3.19 8.56
N ASN A 180 -9.52 1.90 8.55
CA ASN A 180 -8.15 1.46 8.88
C ASN A 180 -7.09 2.15 8.03
N ALA A 181 -7.38 2.43 6.75
CA ALA A 181 -6.46 3.13 5.84
C ALA A 181 -6.26 4.60 6.24
N GLN A 182 -7.35 5.29 6.59
CA GLN A 182 -7.30 6.68 7.08
C GLN A 182 -6.56 6.76 8.41
N ALA A 183 -6.85 5.88 9.37
CA ALA A 183 -6.13 5.84 10.64
C ALA A 183 -4.62 5.57 10.43
N ALA A 184 -4.27 4.68 9.49
CA ALA A 184 -2.88 4.32 9.23
C ALA A 184 -2.02 5.48 8.71
N THR A 185 -2.61 6.54 8.14
CA THR A 185 -1.86 7.73 7.72
C THR A 185 -1.26 8.47 8.92
N LEU A 186 -1.86 8.34 10.11
CA LEU A 186 -1.45 9.05 11.33
C LEU A 186 -0.08 8.57 11.85
N ILE A 187 0.34 7.36 11.49
CA ILE A 187 1.65 6.82 11.90
C ILE A 187 2.77 7.73 11.40
N GLY A 188 3.64 8.15 12.33
CA GLY A 188 4.73 9.09 12.08
C GLY A 188 4.37 10.56 12.36
N MET A 189 3.10 10.91 12.56
CA MET A 189 2.72 12.26 12.97
C MET A 189 3.09 12.53 14.44
N LYS A 190 3.29 13.81 14.76
CA LYS A 190 3.33 14.27 16.16
C LYS A 190 1.94 14.14 16.78
N LYS A 191 1.86 13.83 18.08
CA LYS A 191 0.62 13.67 18.86
C LYS A 191 -0.44 14.73 18.52
N LYS A 192 -0.09 16.01 18.65
CA LYS A 192 -1.01 17.14 18.40
C LYS A 192 -1.56 17.14 16.97
N VAL A 193 -0.71 16.86 15.98
CA VAL A 193 -1.09 16.83 14.55
C VAL A 193 -2.04 15.67 14.27
N ALA A 194 -1.76 14.49 14.84
CA ALA A 194 -2.63 13.32 14.69
C ALA A 194 -4.02 13.57 15.30
N ILE A 195 -4.08 14.17 16.49
CA ILE A 195 -5.34 14.52 17.15
C ILE A 195 -6.15 15.52 16.31
N SER A 196 -5.51 16.58 15.82
CA SER A 196 -6.17 17.55 14.95
C SER A 196 -6.66 16.93 13.64
N CYS A 197 -5.89 15.98 13.07
CA CYS A 197 -6.33 15.23 11.90
C CYS A 197 -7.60 14.43 12.21
N ILE A 198 -7.61 13.62 13.28
CA ILE A 198 -8.79 12.83 13.67
C ILE A 198 -10.03 13.72 13.86
N GLN A 199 -9.87 14.87 14.51
CA GLN A 199 -10.95 15.84 14.72
C GLN A 199 -11.46 16.41 13.38
N SER A 200 -10.59 16.68 12.42
CA SER A 200 -10.99 17.14 11.08
C SER A 200 -11.77 16.07 10.29
N LEU A 201 -11.57 14.79 10.62
CA LEU A 201 -12.36 13.67 10.11
C LEU A 201 -13.66 13.47 10.90
N SER A 202 -14.02 14.40 11.79
CA SER A 202 -15.15 14.33 12.73
C SER A 202 -15.07 13.16 13.73
N GLY A 203 -13.91 12.53 13.87
CA GLY A 203 -13.72 11.41 14.78
C GLY A 203 -13.28 11.83 16.18
N SER A 204 -13.28 10.85 17.07
CA SER A 204 -12.73 10.95 18.42
C SER A 204 -11.42 10.18 18.53
N HIS A 205 -10.62 10.48 19.56
CA HIS A 205 -9.34 9.82 19.78
C HIS A 205 -9.20 9.35 21.23
N ARG A 206 -8.34 8.35 21.44
CA ARG A 206 -7.83 7.96 22.75
C ARG A 206 -6.34 7.67 22.66
N ILE A 207 -5.68 7.77 23.80
CA ILE A 207 -4.29 7.31 23.93
C ILE A 207 -4.35 5.92 24.51
N ALA A 208 -4.01 4.90 23.72
CA ALA A 208 -3.93 3.51 24.17
C ALA A 208 -2.63 3.25 24.94
N GLN A 209 -1.55 3.88 24.50
CA GLN A 209 -0.24 3.79 25.15
C GLN A 209 0.60 5.02 24.84
N GLU A 210 1.38 5.50 25.82
CA GLU A 210 2.34 6.59 25.65
C GLU A 210 3.62 6.24 26.39
N ASP A 211 4.75 6.23 25.65
CA ASP A 211 6.09 6.03 26.20
C ASP A 211 6.26 4.78 27.08
N GLY A 212 5.54 3.72 26.74
CA GLY A 212 5.57 2.43 27.45
C GLY A 212 4.41 2.25 28.43
N GLN A 213 3.74 3.32 28.85
CA GLN A 213 2.60 3.26 29.74
C GLN A 213 1.31 3.01 28.96
N SER A 214 0.61 1.91 29.27
CA SER A 214 -0.70 1.60 28.71
C SER A 214 -1.82 2.27 29.50
N PHE A 215 -2.88 2.69 28.81
CA PHE A 215 -4.09 3.25 29.40
C PHE A 215 -5.28 2.31 29.14
N ALA A 216 -6.21 2.26 30.08
CA ALA A 216 -7.38 1.40 29.97
C ALA A 216 -8.27 1.82 28.79
N LEU A 217 -8.70 0.84 27.99
CA LEU A 217 -9.61 1.04 26.86
C LEU A 217 -10.93 0.34 27.13
N THR A 218 -12.04 0.95 26.70
CA THR A 218 -13.35 0.29 26.65
C THR A 218 -13.50 -0.46 25.32
N LYS A 219 -14.03 -1.68 25.34
CA LYS A 219 -14.32 -2.47 24.14
C LYS A 219 -15.71 -2.14 23.59
N ASP A 220 -15.91 -0.89 23.19
CA ASP A 220 -17.17 -0.40 22.63
C ASP A 220 -17.17 -0.31 21.09
N TYR A 221 -16.06 -0.71 20.43
CA TYR A 221 -15.92 -0.90 18.98
C TYR A 221 -16.37 0.30 18.14
N ARG A 222 -16.03 1.51 18.58
CA ARG A 222 -16.46 2.74 17.92
C ARG A 222 -15.68 2.99 16.64
N ILE A 223 -16.37 2.89 15.51
CA ILE A 223 -15.80 3.13 14.17
C ILE A 223 -15.43 4.59 13.91
N ASP A 224 -15.89 5.52 14.75
CA ASP A 224 -15.53 6.94 14.70
C ASP A 224 -14.37 7.29 15.63
N ARG A 225 -13.74 6.29 16.27
CA ARG A 225 -12.65 6.50 17.23
C ARG A 225 -11.35 5.85 16.79
N VAL A 226 -10.25 6.58 17.00
CA VAL A 226 -8.89 6.08 16.78
C VAL A 226 -8.11 6.04 18.08
N ASP A 227 -7.61 4.86 18.41
CA ASP A 227 -6.66 4.62 19.49
C ASP A 227 -5.23 4.87 19.01
N LEU A 228 -4.51 5.76 19.69
CA LEU A 228 -3.14 6.14 19.37
C LEU A 228 -2.15 5.48 20.34
N THR A 229 -1.10 4.87 19.78
CA THR A 229 0.08 4.45 20.53
C THR A 229 1.25 5.40 20.21
N LEU A 230 1.77 6.05 21.25
CA LEU A 230 2.75 7.12 21.15
C LEU A 230 4.10 6.70 21.73
N ARG A 231 5.17 7.16 21.07
CA ARG A 231 6.53 7.06 21.59
C ARG A 231 7.30 8.33 21.25
N LYS A 232 7.91 8.96 22.25
CA LYS A 232 8.65 10.23 22.15
C LYS A 232 7.81 11.32 21.45
N GLY A 233 6.51 11.36 21.74
CA GLY A 233 5.56 12.31 21.14
C GLY A 233 5.12 12.01 19.70
N PHE A 234 5.51 10.88 19.10
CA PHE A 234 5.10 10.47 17.76
C PHE A 234 4.18 9.24 17.78
N VAL A 235 3.21 9.20 16.87
CA VAL A 235 2.34 8.04 16.66
C VAL A 235 3.16 6.90 16.03
N THR A 236 3.10 5.72 16.64
CA THR A 236 3.84 4.52 16.21
C THR A 236 2.94 3.36 15.85
N LYS A 237 1.73 3.32 16.40
CA LYS A 237 0.67 2.37 16.05
C LYS A 237 -0.69 3.06 16.22
N VAL A 238 -1.65 2.59 15.45
CA VAL A 238 -3.06 3.01 15.51
C VAL A 238 -3.97 1.79 15.46
N SER A 239 -5.17 1.92 16.02
CA SER A 239 -6.29 1.03 15.76
C SER A 239 -7.59 1.85 15.74
N VAL A 240 -8.54 1.45 14.90
CA VAL A 240 -9.90 1.96 14.96
C VAL A 240 -10.66 1.10 15.96
N GLY A 241 -11.35 1.71 16.92
CA GLY A 241 -12.07 0.94 17.95
C GLY A 241 -12.38 1.65 19.23
#